data_AF-A0A3N5HYM6-F1
#
_entry.id   AF-A0A3N5HYM6-F1
#
_cell.length_a   1.000
_cell.length_b   1.000
_cell.length_c   1.000
_cell.angle_alpha   90.00
_cell.angle_beta   90.00
_cell.angle_gamma   90.00
#
_symmetry.space_group_name_H-M   'P 1'
#
loop_
_entity.id
_entity.type
_entity.pdbx_description
1 polymer ?
#
loop_
_entity_poly.entity_id
_entity_poly.type
_entity_poly.pdbx_seq_one_letter_code
_entity_poly.pdbx_strand_id
1 'polypeptide(L)'
;MRAADLITATALMLLGGVVIYDAVRLGIGWDVEGPRSGFFPFWLAVLMVGTSAAIIGQTVWRTGRGPFVRRAAAGSVLAVLLPAAALVLATQFVGLYVASAVYVGGYMRWIGRHSWPLTVGLAVAIPVVT
;
A
#
# COMPACT_ATOMS: atom_id res chain seq x y z
N MET A 1 -15.15 18.51 -10.10
CA MET A 1 -14.27 17.32 -10.07
C MET A 1 -12.81 17.70 -10.11
N ARG A 2 -12.35 18.60 -11.00
CA ARG A 2 -10.98 19.15 -10.92
C ARG A 2 -10.58 19.64 -9.51
N ALA A 3 -11.48 20.32 -8.81
CA ALA A 3 -11.22 20.75 -7.43
C ALA A 3 -10.97 19.56 -6.48
N ALA A 4 -11.72 18.46 -6.62
CA ALA A 4 -11.52 17.26 -5.81
C ALA A 4 -10.19 16.56 -6.15
N ASP A 5 -9.85 16.43 -7.44
CA ASP A 5 -8.55 15.90 -7.89
C ASP A 5 -7.39 16.71 -7.32
N LEU A 6 -7.48 18.04 -7.42
CA LEU A 6 -6.46 18.94 -6.90
C LEU A 6 -6.37 18.88 -5.38
N ILE A 7 -7.50 18.93 -4.66
CA ILE A 7 -7.51 18.88 -3.19
C ILE A 7 -6.91 17.56 -2.70
N THR A 8 -7.37 16.43 -3.24
CA THR A 8 -6.89 15.10 -2.81
C THR A 8 -5.42 14.89 -3.18
N ALA A 9 -5.02 15.21 -4.42
CA ALA A 9 -3.62 15.06 -4.82
C ALA A 9 -2.70 15.99 -4.02
N THR A 10 -3.11 17.24 -3.74
CA THR A 10 -2.32 18.16 -2.91
C THR A 10 -2.22 17.65 -1.47
N ALA A 11 -3.30 17.16 -0.88
CA ALA A 11 -3.28 16.60 0.47
C ALA A 11 -2.36 15.38 0.56
N LEU A 12 -2.43 14.45 -0.40
CA LEU A 12 -1.55 13.28 -0.46
C LEU A 12 -0.09 13.68 -0.73
N MET A 13 0.15 14.69 -1.56
CA MET A 13 1.49 15.22 -1.81
C MET A 13 2.11 15.80 -0.54
N LEU A 14 1.35 16.58 0.24
CA LEU A 14 1.79 17.11 1.53
C LEU A 14 2.06 16.01 2.55
N LEU A 15 1.14 15.03 2.67
CA LEU A 15 1.33 13.87 3.55
C LEU A 15 2.59 13.08 3.15
N GLY A 16 2.81 12.86 1.86
CA GLY A 16 3.99 12.20 1.34
C GLY A 16 5.27 12.97 1.69
N GLY A 17 5.24 14.31 1.63
CA GLY A 17 6.34 15.14 2.10
C GLY A 17 6.67 14.94 3.58
N VAL A 18 5.65 14.85 4.45
CA VAL A 18 5.82 14.53 5.88
C VAL A 18 6.45 13.15 6.07
N VAL A 19 5.97 12.14 5.33
CA VAL A 19 6.53 10.78 5.41
C VAL A 19 7.97 10.73 4.91
N ILE A 20 8.32 11.47 3.84
CA ILE A 20 9.71 11.59 3.37
C ILE A 20 10.59 12.19 4.46
N TYR A 21 10.14 13.28 5.10
CA TYR A 21 10.89 13.93 6.17
C TYR A 21 11.18 12.97 7.33
N ASP A 22 10.16 12.24 7.79
CA ASP A 22 10.32 11.28 8.88
C ASP A 22 11.17 10.07 8.47
N ALA A 23 11.00 9.57 7.24
CA ALA A 23 11.79 8.48 6.69
C ALA A 23 13.29 8.83 6.57
N VAL A 24 13.61 10.08 6.19
CA VAL A 24 15.00 10.57 6.20
C VAL A 24 15.56 10.61 7.61
N ARG A 25 14.77 11.07 8.59
CA ARG A 25 15.15 11.07 10.01
C ARG A 25 15.39 9.67 10.56
N LEU A 26 14.60 8.69 10.13
CA LEU A 26 14.74 7.27 10.48
C LEU A 26 15.91 6.57 9.74
N GLY A 27 16.46 7.22 8.72
CA GLY A 27 17.55 6.71 7.90
C GLY A 27 17.05 5.91 6.69
N ILE A 28 17.47 6.35 5.50
CA ILE A 28 17.13 5.73 4.20
C ILE A 28 18.26 4.84 3.65
N GLY A 29 19.30 4.61 4.46
CA GLY A 29 20.45 3.82 4.07
C GLY A 29 20.22 2.32 4.23
N TRP A 30 21.15 1.56 3.69
CA TRP A 30 21.24 0.12 3.90
C TRP A 30 22.33 -0.16 4.95
N ASP A 31 21.98 -0.90 5.99
CA ASP A 31 22.90 -1.30 7.06
C ASP A 31 23.35 -2.76 6.89
N VAL A 32 24.28 -3.20 7.72
CA VAL A 32 24.80 -4.58 7.71
C VAL A 32 23.68 -5.59 8.05
N GLU A 33 22.72 -5.16 8.86
CA GLU A 33 21.54 -5.94 9.25
C GLU A 33 20.37 -5.81 8.25
N GLY A 34 20.52 -4.98 7.21
CA GLY A 34 19.51 -4.77 6.17
C GLY A 34 19.04 -3.32 6.04
N PRO A 35 17.93 -3.08 5.32
CA PRO A 35 17.41 -1.73 5.10
C PRO A 35 16.97 -1.11 6.41
N ARG A 36 17.36 0.15 6.64
CA ARG A 36 16.89 0.91 7.79
C ARG A 36 15.38 1.12 7.72
N SER A 37 14.76 1.40 8.86
CA SER A 37 13.31 1.60 8.99
C SER A 37 12.75 2.68 8.05
N GLY A 38 13.55 3.70 7.72
CA GLY A 38 13.17 4.75 6.77
C GLY A 38 13.30 4.39 5.29
N PHE A 39 14.01 3.31 4.93
CA PHE A 39 14.28 2.94 3.53
C PHE A 39 12.98 2.70 2.73
N PHE A 40 12.12 1.81 3.20
CA PHE A 40 10.87 1.47 2.51
C PHE A 40 9.86 2.62 2.49
N PRO A 41 9.56 3.28 3.63
CA PRO A 41 8.65 4.42 3.65
C PRO A 41 9.09 5.56 2.73
N PHE A 42 10.39 5.81 2.61
CA PHE A 42 10.93 6.85 1.74
C PHE A 42 10.54 6.62 0.27
N TRP A 43 10.83 5.44 -0.28
CA TRP A 43 10.54 5.16 -1.69
C TRP A 43 9.04 5.14 -1.99
N LEU A 44 8.22 4.59 -1.07
CA LEU A 44 6.76 4.64 -1.19
C LEU A 44 6.25 6.08 -1.20
N ALA A 45 6.77 6.93 -0.31
CA ALA A 45 6.37 8.33 -0.23
C ALA A 45 6.83 9.14 -1.46
N VAL A 46 8.03 8.89 -1.99
CA VAL A 46 8.51 9.50 -3.24
C VAL A 46 7.60 9.15 -4.41
N LEU A 47 7.21 7.87 -4.56
CA LEU A 47 6.25 7.45 -5.59
C LEU A 47 4.89 8.11 -5.40
N MET A 48 4.41 8.22 -4.16
CA MET A 48 3.14 8.88 -3.85
C MET A 48 3.16 10.36 -4.20
N VAL A 49 4.24 11.07 -3.86
CA VAL A 49 4.45 12.49 -4.22
C VAL A 49 4.53 12.65 -5.74
N GLY A 50 5.32 11.82 -6.43
CA GLY A 50 5.47 11.87 -7.89
C GLY A 50 4.16 11.59 -8.64
N THR A 51 3.40 10.60 -8.21
CA THR A 51 2.07 10.30 -8.79
C THR A 51 1.06 11.40 -8.50
N SER A 52 1.08 11.99 -7.30
CA SER A 52 0.22 13.14 -6.97
C SER A 52 0.55 14.37 -7.82
N ALA A 53 1.84 14.67 -8.04
CA ALA A 53 2.27 15.74 -8.93
C ALA A 53 1.81 15.50 -10.38
N ALA A 54 1.90 14.25 -10.86
CA ALA A 54 1.39 13.88 -12.18
C ALA A 54 -0.13 14.08 -12.30
N ILE A 55 -0.91 13.74 -11.27
CA ILE A 55 -2.36 13.96 -11.23
C ILE A 55 -2.70 15.46 -11.26
N ILE A 56 -1.95 16.29 -10.53
CA ILE A 56 -2.11 17.75 -10.55
C ILE A 56 -1.85 18.28 -11.97
N GLY A 57 -0.73 17.90 -12.59
CA GLY A 57 -0.39 18.30 -13.95
C GLY A 57 -1.44 17.87 -14.99
N GLN A 58 -1.89 16.62 -14.93
CA GLN A 58 -2.96 16.11 -15.79
C GLN A 58 -4.28 16.85 -15.60
N THR A 59 -4.63 17.20 -14.36
CA THR A 59 -5.87 17.91 -14.03
C THR A 59 -5.86 19.34 -14.55
N VAL A 60 -4.69 20.00 -14.51
CA VAL A 60 -4.51 21.36 -15.05
C VAL A 60 -4.64 21.36 -16.57
N TRP A 61 -4.08 20.37 -17.26
CA TRP A 61 -4.10 20.30 -18.74
C TRP A 61 -5.36 19.64 -19.33
N ARG A 62 -6.15 18.92 -18.55
CA ARG A 62 -7.37 18.25 -19.04
C ARG A 62 -8.49 19.25 -19.34
N THR A 63 -9.05 19.23 -20.55
CA THR A 63 -10.20 20.05 -20.98
C THR A 63 -11.58 19.39 -20.82
N GLY A 64 -11.70 18.18 -20.28
CA GLY A 64 -12.97 17.44 -20.13
C GLY A 64 -13.47 17.23 -18.69
N ARG A 65 -14.77 16.88 -18.54
CA ARG A 65 -15.42 16.50 -17.27
C ARG A 65 -15.55 14.97 -17.19
N GLY A 66 -14.52 14.29 -16.69
CA GLY A 66 -14.57 12.85 -16.34
C GLY A 66 -14.93 12.63 -14.87
N PRO A 67 -15.44 11.43 -14.49
CA PRO A 67 -15.75 11.10 -13.09
C PRO A 67 -14.49 11.06 -12.21
N PHE A 68 -14.58 11.66 -11.02
CA PHE A 68 -13.52 11.75 -9.99
C PHE A 68 -13.09 10.36 -9.49
N VAL A 69 -14.04 9.48 -9.20
CA VAL A 69 -13.80 8.07 -8.85
C VAL A 69 -14.81 7.21 -9.60
N ARG A 70 -14.32 6.28 -10.41
CA ARG A 70 -15.16 5.21 -10.96
C ARG A 70 -15.46 4.26 -9.80
N ARG A 71 -16.74 3.97 -9.49
CA ARG A 71 -17.14 3.10 -8.35
C ARG A 71 -16.34 1.78 -8.26
N ALA A 72 -15.93 1.23 -9.40
CA ALA A 72 -15.06 0.06 -9.48
C ALA A 72 -13.69 0.24 -8.79
N ALA A 73 -13.09 1.43 -8.83
CA ALA A 73 -11.80 1.73 -8.20
C ALA A 73 -11.87 1.72 -6.67
N ALA A 74 -13.00 2.14 -6.08
CA ALA A 74 -13.20 2.08 -4.63
C ALA A 74 -13.23 0.63 -4.12
N GLY A 75 -13.82 -0.28 -4.89
CA GLY A 75 -13.80 -1.72 -4.58
C GLY A 75 -12.38 -2.29 -4.56
N SER A 76 -11.53 -1.91 -5.51
CA SER A 76 -10.13 -2.35 -5.55
C SER A 76 -9.31 -1.84 -4.37
N VAL A 77 -9.53 -0.60 -3.93
CA VAL A 77 -8.85 -0.05 -2.74
C VAL A 77 -9.25 -0.81 -1.48
N LEU A 78 -10.55 -1.03 -1.28
CA LEU A 78 -11.04 -1.79 -0.12
C LEU A 78 -10.56 -3.25 -0.14
N ALA A 79 -10.42 -3.87 -1.32
CA ALA A 79 -9.94 -5.23 -1.46
C ALA A 79 -8.50 -5.43 -0.98
N VAL A 80 -7.69 -4.37 -0.91
CA VAL A 80 -6.32 -4.41 -0.37
C VAL A 80 -6.27 -3.86 1.06
N LEU A 81 -7.01 -2.79 1.34
CA LEU A 81 -7.03 -2.14 2.66
C LEU A 81 -7.60 -3.07 3.74
N LEU A 82 -8.71 -3.76 3.47
CA LEU A 82 -9.36 -4.61 4.47
C LEU A 82 -8.48 -5.78 4.90
N PRO A 83 -7.88 -6.57 3.97
CA PRO A 83 -6.93 -7.62 4.36
C PRO A 83 -5.72 -7.08 5.12
N ALA A 84 -5.14 -5.95 4.68
CA ALA A 84 -3.97 -5.38 5.34
C ALA A 84 -4.29 -4.91 6.77
N ALA A 85 -5.43 -4.25 6.99
CA ALA A 85 -5.89 -3.88 8.33
C ALA A 85 -6.15 -5.10 9.20
N ALA A 86 -6.77 -6.15 8.64
CA ALA A 86 -6.99 -7.41 9.35
C ALA A 86 -5.68 -8.09 9.76
N LEU A 87 -4.63 -8.04 8.91
CA LEU A 87 -3.29 -8.54 9.25
C LEU A 87 -2.70 -7.81 10.45
N VAL A 88 -2.74 -6.47 10.46
CA VAL A 88 -2.21 -5.67 11.57
C VAL A 88 -2.93 -5.98 12.87
N LEU A 89 -4.27 -6.07 12.83
CA LEU A 89 -5.08 -6.43 13.99
C LEU A 89 -4.78 -7.85 14.46
N ALA A 90 -4.75 -8.84 13.56
CA ALA A 90 -4.48 -10.24 13.87
C ALA A 90 -3.08 -10.45 14.47
N THR A 91 -2.10 -9.66 14.02
CA THR A 91 -0.71 -9.71 14.51
C THR A 91 -0.64 -9.44 16.01
N GLN A 92 -1.53 -8.60 16.55
CA GLN A 92 -1.57 -8.31 18.00
C GLN A 92 -2.03 -9.51 18.84
N PHE A 93 -2.82 -10.42 18.26
CA PHE A 93 -3.40 -11.56 19.00
C PHE A 93 -2.63 -12.87 18.81
N VAL A 94 -2.18 -13.14 17.59
CA VAL A 94 -1.64 -14.46 17.19
C VAL A 94 -0.16 -14.38 16.76
N GLY A 95 0.42 -13.18 16.77
CA GLY A 95 1.78 -12.93 16.32
C GLY A 95 1.91 -12.82 14.80
N LEU A 96 3.03 -12.26 14.33
CA LEU A 96 3.24 -11.89 12.94
C LEU A 96 3.25 -13.10 11.99
N TYR A 97 3.92 -14.19 12.36
CA TYR A 97 4.07 -15.38 11.52
C TYR A 97 2.73 -16.08 11.24
N VAL A 98 1.88 -16.22 12.27
CA VAL A 98 0.56 -16.86 12.10
C VAL A 98 -0.38 -15.91 11.38
N ALA A 99 -0.35 -14.61 11.71
CA ALA A 99 -1.15 -13.61 11.03
C ALA A 99 -0.79 -13.49 9.54
N SER A 100 0.49 -13.58 9.17
CA SER A 100 0.93 -13.55 7.78
C SER A 100 0.51 -14.81 7.01
N ALA A 101 0.56 -16.00 7.63
CA ALA A 101 0.05 -17.24 7.04
C ALA A 101 -1.44 -17.12 6.69
N VAL A 102 -2.24 -16.65 7.64
CA VAL A 102 -3.69 -16.45 7.46
C VAL A 102 -3.97 -15.37 6.40
N TYR A 103 -3.21 -14.28 6.41
CA TYR A 103 -3.32 -13.22 5.41
C TYR A 103 -3.03 -13.73 4.00
N VAL A 104 -1.91 -14.41 3.78
CA VAL A 104 -1.52 -14.96 2.48
C VAL A 104 -2.55 -15.99 2.01
N GLY A 105 -2.95 -16.92 2.88
CA GLY A 105 -3.94 -17.95 2.54
C GLY A 105 -5.30 -17.34 2.19
N GLY A 106 -5.78 -16.40 3.01
CA GLY A 106 -7.03 -15.68 2.77
C GLY A 106 -7.00 -14.86 1.48
N TYR A 107 -5.91 -14.13 1.23
CA TYR A 107 -5.74 -13.33 0.03
C TYR A 107 -5.70 -14.19 -1.24
N MET A 108 -4.90 -15.25 -1.24
CA MET A 108 -4.81 -16.19 -2.37
C MET A 108 -6.15 -16.87 -2.66
N ARG A 109 -6.95 -17.16 -1.62
CA ARG A 109 -8.22 -17.84 -1.78
C ARG A 109 -9.37 -16.93 -2.22
N TRP A 110 -9.49 -15.75 -1.61
CA TRP A 110 -10.60 -14.82 -1.88
C TRP A 110 -10.34 -13.89 -3.06
N ILE A 111 -9.14 -13.30 -3.16
CA ILE A 111 -8.77 -12.39 -4.24
C ILE A 111 -8.16 -13.15 -5.41
N GLY A 112 -7.18 -14.02 -5.16
CA GLY A 112 -6.46 -14.76 -6.20
C GLY A 112 -7.24 -15.94 -6.81
N ARG A 113 -8.25 -16.46 -6.09
CA ARG A 113 -9.04 -17.65 -6.46
C ARG A 113 -8.18 -18.87 -6.85
N HIS A 114 -7.02 -19.02 -6.21
CA HIS A 114 -6.09 -20.11 -6.48
C HIS A 114 -6.55 -21.46 -5.90
N SER A 115 -5.96 -22.55 -6.36
CA SER A 115 -6.26 -23.90 -5.89
C SER A 115 -5.80 -24.11 -4.44
N TRP A 116 -6.54 -24.93 -3.69
CA TRP A 116 -6.25 -25.23 -2.28
C TRP A 116 -4.83 -25.75 -2.01
N PRO A 117 -4.25 -26.65 -2.83
CA PRO A 117 -2.90 -27.16 -2.58
C PRO A 117 -1.84 -26.05 -2.66
N LEU A 118 -1.98 -25.16 -3.64
CA LEU A 118 -1.10 -24.00 -3.84
C LEU A 118 -1.25 -22.99 -2.69
N THR A 119 -2.49 -22.74 -2.28
CA THR A 119 -2.79 -21.81 -1.19
C THR A 119 -2.20 -22.27 0.13
N VAL A 120 -2.42 -23.53 0.50
CA VAL A 120 -1.90 -24.10 1.76
C VAL A 120 -0.38 -24.21 1.71
N GLY A 121 0.19 -24.64 0.59
CA GLY A 121 1.65 -24.73 0.41
C GLY A 121 2.34 -23.37 0.60
N LEU A 122 1.85 -22.32 -0.05
CA LEU A 122 2.46 -20.99 0.03
C LEU A 122 2.15 -20.26 1.33
N ALA A 123 0.96 -20.44 1.91
CA ALA A 123 0.60 -19.85 3.20
C ALA A 123 1.47 -20.38 4.35
N VAL A 124 1.99 -21.61 4.24
CA VAL A 124 2.92 -22.18 5.23
C VAL A 124 4.37 -21.90 4.85
N ALA A 125 4.75 -22.06 3.58
CA ALA A 125 6.13 -21.90 3.15
C ALA A 125 6.63 -20.46 3.31
N ILE A 126 5.81 -19.45 2.96
CA ILE A 126 6.23 -18.04 2.99
C ILE A 126 6.59 -17.61 4.42
N PRO A 127 5.75 -17.81 5.44
CA PRO A 127 6.08 -17.35 6.80
C PRO A 127 7.18 -18.16 7.50
N VAL A 128 7.36 -19.44 7.15
CA VAL A 128 8.30 -20.32 7.86
C VAL A 128 9.73 -20.22 7.31
N VAL A 129 9.88 -19.88 6.02
CA VAL A 129 11.18 -19.81 5.33
C VAL A 129 11.81 -18.41 5.43
N THR A 130 11.06 -17.39 5.86
CA THR A 130 11.51 -15.99 6.05
C THR A 130 11.78 -15.65 7.50
#